data_AF-A0A379WQ23-F1
#
_entry.id   AF-A0A379WQ23-F1
#
_cell.length_a   1.000
_cell.length_b   1.000
_cell.length_c   1.000
_cell.angle_alpha   90.00
_cell.angle_beta   90.00
_cell.angle_gamma   90.00
#
_symmetry.space_group_name_H-M   'P 1'
#
loop_
_entity.id
_entity.type
_entity.pdbx_description
1 polymer ?
#
loop_
_entity_poly.entity_id
_entity_poly.type
_entity_poly.pdbx_seq_one_letter_code
_entity_poly.pdbx_strand_id
1 'polypeptide(L)'
;MLQFKAWGLPVSDRVTLCDSPQAVLDFYHNVEKDRPTLGFDIDGVVIKVNSLALQEQLGFVARAPRWAVAFKFPAQEQMTFVRDVEFQVGRTGAITPVARLEPVQVAGVLVSNATLHNADEIERLGLRIGDKVVIRRAGDVIPQVVNVVLSRTP
;
A
#
# COMPACT_ATOMS: atom_id res chain seq x y z
N MET A 1 24.47 5.34 -9.06
CA MET A 1 23.46 5.28 -10.14
C MET A 1 24.02 5.71 -11.49
N LEU A 2 24.58 6.93 -11.63
CA LEU A 2 25.14 7.40 -12.92
C LEU A 2 26.24 6.49 -13.48
N GLN A 3 27.12 5.97 -12.63
CA GLN A 3 28.16 5.01 -13.05
C GLN A 3 27.56 3.72 -13.65
N PHE A 4 26.45 3.22 -13.10
CA PHE A 4 25.75 2.06 -13.66
C PHE A 4 25.14 2.36 -15.03
N LYS A 5 24.56 3.55 -15.20
CA LYS A 5 24.07 4.02 -16.50
C LYS A 5 25.21 4.11 -17.52
N ALA A 6 26.38 4.61 -17.13
CA ALA A 6 27.57 4.69 -17.98
C ALA A 6 28.11 3.30 -18.38
N TRP A 7 27.93 2.28 -17.53
CA TRP A 7 28.24 0.89 -17.84
C TRP A 7 27.16 0.17 -18.66
N GLY A 8 26.09 0.86 -19.06
CA GLY A 8 25.03 0.30 -19.91
C GLY A 8 23.88 -0.38 -19.17
N LEU A 9 23.82 -0.28 -17.83
CA LEU A 9 22.68 -0.79 -17.07
C LEU A 9 21.48 0.17 -17.17
N PRO A 10 20.23 -0.34 -17.25
CA PRO A 10 19.04 0.50 -17.28
C PRO A 10 18.86 1.21 -15.92
N VAL A 11 18.73 2.54 -15.97
CA VAL A 11 18.48 3.38 -14.81
C VAL A 11 17.33 4.32 -15.15
N SER A 12 16.34 4.45 -14.25
CA SER A 12 15.22 5.38 -14.43
C SER A 12 15.71 6.81 -14.63
N ASP A 13 15.13 7.51 -15.60
CA ASP A 13 15.43 8.92 -15.88
C ASP A 13 14.79 9.89 -14.87
N ARG A 14 14.02 9.38 -13.90
CA ARG A 14 13.33 10.17 -12.86
C ARG A 14 14.11 10.25 -11.54
N VAL A 15 15.31 9.68 -11.45
CA VAL A 15 16.16 9.79 -10.25
C VAL A 15 16.55 11.25 -10.04
N THR A 16 16.14 11.84 -8.90
CA THR A 16 16.29 13.28 -8.65
C THR A 16 16.98 13.52 -7.30
N LEU A 17 17.92 14.47 -7.27
CA LEU A 17 18.50 14.96 -6.02
C LEU A 17 17.59 16.04 -5.44
N CYS A 18 17.29 15.92 -4.14
CA CYS A 18 16.51 16.90 -3.40
C CYS A 18 17.38 17.41 -2.23
N ASP A 19 17.48 18.72 -2.08
CA ASP A 19 18.30 19.40 -1.08
C ASP A 19 17.51 19.82 0.18
N SER A 20 16.19 19.63 0.16
CA SER A 20 15.29 19.98 1.25
C SER A 20 14.10 19.01 1.35
N PRO A 21 13.46 18.90 2.53
CA PRO A 21 12.23 18.12 2.67
C PRO A 21 11.11 18.60 1.73
N GLN A 22 11.02 19.92 1.47
CA GLN A 22 10.02 20.45 0.54
C GLN A 22 10.26 19.96 -0.89
N ALA A 23 11.51 19.96 -1.37
CA ALA A 23 11.85 19.42 -2.68
C ALA A 23 11.49 17.93 -2.81
N VAL A 24 11.61 17.16 -1.72
CA VAL A 24 11.17 15.76 -1.68
C VAL A 24 9.65 15.64 -1.80
N LEU A 25 8.88 16.50 -1.12
CA LEU A 25 7.42 16.53 -1.22
C LEU A 25 6.96 16.95 -2.62
N ASP A 26 7.60 17.95 -3.21
CA ASP A 26 7.29 18.41 -4.56
C ASP A 26 7.57 17.29 -5.58
N PHE A 27 8.70 16.58 -5.44
CA PHE A 27 9.00 15.39 -6.23
C PHE A 27 7.92 14.31 -6.06
N TYR A 28 7.52 14.00 -4.82
CA TYR A 28 6.47 13.03 -4.53
C TYR A 28 5.16 13.37 -5.24
N HIS A 29 4.68 14.61 -5.13
CA HIS A 29 3.42 15.04 -5.76
C HIS A 29 3.49 15.07 -7.28
N ASN A 30 4.65 15.41 -7.84
CA ASN A 30 4.86 15.34 -9.29
C ASN A 30 4.81 13.89 -9.79
N VAL A 31 5.46 12.95 -9.09
CA VAL A 31 5.38 11.52 -9.46
C VAL A 31 3.96 10.97 -9.24
N GLU A 32 3.25 11.38 -8.19
CA GLU A 32 1.86 11.00 -7.95
C GLU A 32 0.94 11.42 -9.12
N LYS A 33 1.10 12.67 -9.58
CA LYS A 33 0.36 13.23 -10.72
C LYS A 33 0.68 12.50 -12.03
N ASP A 34 1.96 12.19 -12.26
CA ASP A 34 2.43 11.52 -13.47
C ASP A 34 2.19 10.00 -13.46
N ARG A 35 1.81 9.42 -12.31
CA ARG A 35 1.66 7.98 -12.12
C ARG A 35 0.87 7.29 -13.24
N PRO A 36 -0.28 7.81 -13.73
CA PRO A 36 -1.04 7.17 -14.80
C PRO A 36 -0.32 7.14 -16.16
N THR A 37 0.69 7.98 -16.38
CA THR A 37 1.38 8.13 -17.67
C THR A 37 2.69 7.37 -17.76
N LEU A 38 3.11 6.68 -16.70
CA LEU A 38 4.41 6.01 -16.65
C LEU A 38 4.50 4.77 -17.54
N GLY A 39 3.35 4.16 -17.89
CA GLY A 39 3.32 2.90 -18.65
C GLY A 39 3.71 1.67 -17.83
N PHE A 40 3.90 1.83 -16.52
CA PHE A 40 4.14 0.78 -15.55
C PHE A 40 3.63 1.21 -14.17
N ASP A 41 3.35 0.24 -13.31
CA ASP A 41 2.86 0.49 -11.96
C ASP A 41 4.00 0.87 -10.99
N ILE A 42 3.70 1.81 -10.11
CA ILE A 42 4.50 2.16 -8.93
C ILE A 42 3.58 2.35 -7.73
N ASP A 43 4.06 2.08 -6.52
CA ASP A 43 3.31 2.19 -5.26
C ASP A 43 3.76 3.37 -4.38
N GLY A 44 4.77 4.12 -4.82
CA GLY A 44 5.34 5.26 -4.12
C GLY A 44 6.67 5.71 -4.69
N VAL A 45 7.43 6.44 -3.88
CA VAL A 45 8.83 6.82 -4.14
C VAL A 45 9.72 6.32 -3.01
N VAL A 46 11.00 6.09 -3.29
CA VAL A 46 11.99 5.74 -2.25
C VAL A 46 12.92 6.94 -2.03
N ILE A 47 12.93 7.45 -0.81
CA ILE A 47 13.79 8.55 -0.38
C ILE A 47 15.01 7.96 0.30
N LYS A 48 16.21 8.43 -0.07
CA LYS A 48 17.48 7.92 0.45
C LYS A 48 18.42 9.08 0.77
N VAL A 49 19.15 8.98 1.88
CA VAL A 49 20.31 9.85 2.14
C VAL A 49 21.34 9.62 1.04
N ASN A 50 21.82 10.66 0.37
CA ASN A 50 22.69 10.50 -0.81
C ASN A 50 24.16 10.15 -0.46
N SER A 51 24.66 10.59 0.70
CA SER A 51 26.04 10.33 1.14
C SER A 51 26.19 8.90 1.65
N LEU A 52 27.09 8.11 1.04
CA LEU A 52 27.39 6.74 1.47
C LEU A 52 27.97 6.68 2.88
N ALA A 53 28.85 7.61 3.25
CA ALA A 53 29.41 7.68 4.61
C ALA A 53 28.32 7.90 5.67
N LEU A 54 27.32 8.73 5.37
CA LEU A 54 26.17 8.93 6.26
C LEU A 54 25.27 7.68 6.30
N GLN A 55 25.09 6.98 5.18
CA GLN A 55 24.35 5.71 5.18
C GLN A 55 25.02 4.66 6.07
N GLU A 56 26.35 4.51 5.99
CA GLU A 56 27.14 3.61 6.82
C GLU A 56 27.02 3.97 8.30
N GLN A 57 27.14 5.26 8.65
CA GLN A 57 26.99 5.75 10.01
C GLN A 57 25.56 5.53 10.56
N LEU A 58 24.53 5.77 9.74
CA LEU A 58 23.13 5.58 10.14
C LEU A 58 22.79 4.11 10.33
N GLY A 59 23.37 3.23 9.51
CA GLY A 59 23.25 1.77 9.63
C GLY A 59 21.85 1.23 9.36
N PHE A 60 21.56 0.08 9.96
CA PHE A 60 20.35 -0.71 9.73
C PHE A 60 19.71 -1.11 11.06
N VAL A 61 18.38 -1.27 11.04
CA VAL A 61 17.67 -2.09 12.02
C VAL A 61 17.46 -3.50 11.46
N ALA A 62 16.94 -4.43 12.25
CA ALA A 62 16.85 -5.85 11.90
C ALA A 62 16.23 -6.18 10.53
N ARG A 63 15.37 -5.30 9.98
CA ARG A 63 14.67 -5.54 8.70
C ARG A 63 14.72 -4.37 7.70
N ALA A 64 15.39 -3.27 8.01
CA ALA A 64 15.36 -2.07 7.16
C ALA A 64 16.56 -1.13 7.39
N PRO A 65 17.00 -0.37 6.38
CA PRO A 65 17.96 0.71 6.54
C PRO A 65 17.38 1.87 7.37
N ARG A 66 18.23 2.60 8.11
CA ARG A 66 17.84 3.82 8.84
C ARG A 66 17.91 5.09 7.97
N TRP A 67 18.50 4.99 6.80
CA TRP A 67 18.81 6.10 5.89
C TRP A 67 17.90 6.14 4.65
N ALA A 68 16.91 5.27 4.56
CA ALA A 68 15.96 5.23 3.46
C ALA A 68 14.54 4.88 3.92
N VAL A 69 13.55 5.41 3.22
CA VAL A 69 12.13 5.12 3.45
C VAL A 69 11.39 5.01 2.13
N ALA A 70 10.45 4.08 2.05
CA ALA A 70 9.46 4.03 0.98
C ALA A 70 8.28 4.94 1.36
N PHE A 71 8.12 6.05 0.64
CA PHE A 71 7.00 6.96 0.81
C PHE A 71 5.90 6.58 -0.18
N LYS A 72 4.91 5.82 0.31
CA LYS A 72 3.85 5.24 -0.50
C LYS A 72 2.76 6.25 -0.87
N PHE A 73 2.23 6.11 -2.08
CA PHE A 73 1.00 6.81 -2.48
C PHE A 73 -0.20 6.34 -1.65
N PRO A 74 -1.27 7.14 -1.55
CA PRO A 74 -2.54 6.65 -1.03
C PRO A 74 -2.95 5.36 -1.75
N ALA A 75 -3.35 4.37 -0.96
CA ALA A 75 -3.83 3.11 -1.50
C ALA A 75 -5.07 3.36 -2.36
N GLN A 76 -5.19 2.64 -3.48
CA GLN A 76 -6.42 2.69 -4.25
C GLN A 76 -7.53 2.01 -3.46
N GLU A 77 -8.63 2.73 -3.28
CA GLU A 77 -9.83 2.25 -2.61
C GLU A 77 -10.92 1.95 -3.64
N GLN A 78 -11.70 0.92 -3.37
CA GLN A 78 -12.83 0.51 -4.20
C GLN A 78 -13.99 0.09 -3.32
N MET A 79 -15.20 0.19 -3.86
CA MET A 79 -16.40 -0.26 -3.14
C MET A 79 -16.88 -1.60 -3.66
N THR A 80 -17.28 -2.48 -2.75
CA THR A 80 -17.91 -3.75 -3.08
C THR A 80 -18.88 -4.19 -1.98
N PHE A 81 -19.53 -5.33 -2.12
CA PHE A 81 -20.45 -5.89 -1.13
C PHE A 81 -19.82 -7.07 -0.39
N VAL A 82 -20.10 -7.17 0.90
CA VAL A 82 -19.77 -8.36 1.70
C VAL A 82 -20.81 -9.43 1.42
N ARG A 83 -20.37 -10.58 0.90
CA ARG A 83 -21.21 -11.75 0.61
C ARG A 83 -21.31 -12.71 1.77
N ASP A 84 -20.22 -12.89 2.50
CA ASP A 84 -20.13 -13.77 3.66
C ASP A 84 -18.91 -13.41 4.52
N VAL A 85 -18.80 -14.01 5.71
CA VAL A 85 -17.62 -13.94 6.56
C VAL A 85 -17.19 -15.34 6.98
N GLU A 86 -15.97 -15.72 6.61
CA GLU A 86 -15.35 -16.97 7.03
C GLU A 86 -14.34 -16.76 8.16
N PHE A 87 -14.13 -17.80 8.97
CA PHE A 87 -13.21 -17.77 10.10
C PHE A 87 -12.10 -18.79 9.89
N GLN A 88 -10.88 -18.29 9.73
CA GLN A 88 -9.70 -19.12 9.48
C GLN A 88 -8.93 -19.37 10.78
N VAL A 89 -8.49 -20.60 11.01
CA VAL A 89 -7.65 -20.95 12.16
C VAL A 89 -6.18 -20.91 11.76
N GLY A 90 -5.44 -19.97 12.34
CA GLY A 90 -4.01 -19.81 12.14
C GLY A 90 -3.18 -20.88 12.86
N ARG A 91 -1.89 -20.96 12.53
CA ARG A 91 -0.94 -21.95 13.09
C ARG A 91 -0.82 -21.90 14.62
N THR A 92 -1.12 -20.75 15.24
CA THR A 92 -1.09 -20.55 16.69
C THR A 92 -2.47 -20.67 17.34
N GLY A 93 -3.49 -21.14 16.61
CA GLY A 93 -4.87 -21.21 17.07
C GLY A 93 -5.66 -19.90 16.98
N ALA A 94 -5.05 -18.82 16.48
CA ALA A 94 -5.73 -17.54 16.27
C ALA A 94 -6.86 -17.70 15.24
N ILE A 95 -8.07 -17.22 15.55
CA ILE A 95 -9.22 -17.22 14.65
C ILE A 95 -9.27 -15.86 13.95
N THR A 96 -9.06 -15.84 12.64
CA THR A 96 -9.05 -14.61 11.85
C THR A 96 -10.30 -14.55 10.95
N PRO A 97 -11.16 -13.53 11.12
CA PRO A 97 -12.29 -13.30 10.23
C PRO A 97 -11.85 -12.75 8.87
N VAL A 98 -12.43 -13.29 7.80
CA VAL A 98 -12.16 -12.92 6.41
C VAL A 98 -13.49 -12.68 5.69
N ALA A 99 -13.68 -11.47 5.17
CA ALA A 99 -14.84 -11.12 4.37
C ALA A 99 -14.72 -11.73 2.97
N ARG A 100 -15.73 -12.49 2.54
CA ARG A 100 -15.96 -12.84 1.14
C ARG A 100 -16.67 -11.68 0.48
N LEU A 101 -16.13 -11.20 -0.63
CA LEU A 101 -16.59 -9.99 -1.31
C LEU A 101 -17.16 -10.32 -2.68
N GLU A 102 -18.10 -9.50 -3.14
CA GLU A 102 -18.41 -9.44 -4.57
C GLU A 102 -17.10 -9.05 -5.32
N PRO A 103 -16.69 -9.81 -6.36
CA PRO A 103 -15.40 -9.55 -7.01
C PRO A 103 -15.29 -8.13 -7.56
N VAL A 104 -14.19 -7.44 -7.23
CA VAL A 104 -13.93 -6.05 -7.66
C VAL A 104 -12.45 -5.86 -8.03
N GLN A 105 -12.18 -5.04 -9.04
CA GLN A 105 -10.81 -4.71 -9.47
C GLN A 105 -10.23 -3.62 -8.57
N VAL A 106 -9.12 -3.89 -7.88
CA VAL A 106 -8.40 -2.93 -7.03
C VAL A 106 -6.92 -2.91 -7.43
N ALA A 107 -6.41 -1.77 -7.90
CA ALA A 107 -5.03 -1.64 -8.36
C ALA A 107 -4.62 -2.74 -9.35
N GLY A 108 -5.46 -2.97 -10.36
CA GLY A 108 -5.21 -3.92 -11.46
C GLY A 108 -5.40 -5.40 -11.11
N VAL A 109 -5.78 -5.74 -9.86
CA VAL A 109 -5.98 -7.12 -9.41
C VAL A 109 -7.43 -7.34 -8.97
N LEU A 110 -8.00 -8.49 -9.37
CA LEU A 110 -9.33 -8.91 -8.95
C LEU A 110 -9.28 -9.36 -7.48
N VAL A 111 -9.99 -8.63 -6.63
CA VAL A 111 -10.11 -8.90 -5.19
C VAL A 111 -11.49 -9.50 -4.90
N SER A 112 -11.50 -10.65 -4.24
CA SER A 112 -12.72 -11.33 -3.77
C SER A 112 -12.71 -11.60 -2.26
N ASN A 113 -11.64 -11.24 -1.56
CA ASN A 113 -11.47 -11.45 -0.12
C ASN A 113 -10.77 -10.26 0.53
N ALA A 114 -11.16 -9.92 1.75
CA ALA A 114 -10.46 -8.94 2.57
C ALA A 114 -10.41 -9.39 4.03
N THR A 115 -9.30 -9.11 4.72
CA THR A 115 -9.19 -9.37 6.15
C THR A 115 -10.10 -8.42 6.94
N LEU A 116 -10.70 -8.94 8.01
CA LEU A 116 -11.42 -8.16 9.02
C LEU A 116 -10.60 -8.04 10.32
N HIS A 117 -9.33 -8.47 10.31
CA HIS A 117 -8.40 -8.48 11.43
C HIS A 117 -8.83 -9.34 12.64
N ASN A 118 -9.88 -8.96 13.36
CA ASN A 118 -10.38 -9.60 14.57
C ASN A 118 -11.86 -9.22 14.84
N ALA A 119 -12.44 -9.74 15.93
CA ALA A 119 -13.83 -9.46 16.29
C ALA A 119 -14.07 -7.98 16.67
N ASP A 120 -13.16 -7.37 17.42
CA ASP A 120 -13.26 -5.95 17.82
C ASP A 120 -13.33 -5.02 16.60
N GLU A 121 -12.61 -5.35 15.52
CA GLU A 121 -12.63 -4.58 14.29
C GLU A 121 -13.97 -4.73 13.54
N ILE A 122 -14.60 -5.91 13.57
CA ILE A 122 -15.96 -6.10 13.03
C ILE A 122 -16.95 -5.22 13.79
N GLU A 123 -16.85 -5.20 15.12
CA GLU A 123 -17.70 -4.38 15.98
C GLU A 123 -17.47 -2.88 15.74
N ARG A 124 -16.21 -2.45 15.67
CA ARG A 124 -15.83 -1.06 15.35
C ARG A 124 -16.37 -0.60 14.00
N LEU A 125 -16.33 -1.47 12.99
CA LEU A 125 -16.86 -1.21 11.66
C LEU A 125 -18.40 -1.25 11.62
N GLY A 126 -19.04 -1.92 12.60
CA GLY A 126 -20.47 -2.21 12.58
C GLY A 126 -20.88 -3.12 11.41
N LEU A 127 -19.95 -3.94 10.92
CA LEU A 127 -20.09 -4.66 9.65
C LEU A 127 -21.09 -5.81 9.74
N ARG A 128 -21.93 -5.92 8.72
CA ARG A 128 -22.88 -7.01 8.51
C ARG A 128 -22.70 -7.64 7.13
N ILE A 129 -23.06 -8.91 7.01
CA ILE A 129 -23.16 -9.57 5.71
C ILE A 129 -24.23 -8.84 4.88
N GLY A 130 -23.91 -8.55 3.61
CA GLY A 130 -24.73 -7.75 2.71
C GLY A 130 -24.34 -6.28 2.64
N ASP A 131 -23.53 -5.78 3.57
CA ASP A 131 -23.12 -4.38 3.57
C ASP A 131 -22.26 -4.02 2.36
N LYS A 132 -22.42 -2.78 1.90
CA LYS A 132 -21.48 -2.16 0.98
C LYS A 132 -20.30 -1.61 1.78
N VAL A 133 -19.09 -1.99 1.39
CA VAL A 133 -17.85 -1.64 2.08
C VAL A 133 -16.89 -0.95 1.14
N VAL A 134 -16.07 -0.05 1.70
CA VAL A 134 -14.85 0.42 1.04
C VAL A 134 -13.73 -0.54 1.40
N ILE A 135 -13.04 -1.05 0.39
CA ILE A 135 -11.85 -1.87 0.54
C ILE A 135 -10.65 -1.16 -0.04
N ARG A 136 -9.48 -1.44 0.52
CA ARG A 136 -8.21 -0.97 -0.03
C ARG A 136 -7.18 -2.08 0.01
N ARG A 137 -6.20 -2.01 -0.87
CA ARG A 137 -5.03 -2.89 -0.83
C ARG A 137 -3.92 -2.19 -0.04
N ALA A 138 -3.66 -2.66 1.18
CA ALA A 138 -2.57 -2.14 1.99
C ALA A 138 -1.24 -2.67 1.43
N GLY A 139 -0.51 -1.81 0.72
CA GLY A 139 0.81 -2.10 0.14
C GLY A 139 0.87 -3.45 -0.58
N ASP A 140 0.30 -3.53 -1.78
CA ASP A 140 0.36 -4.65 -2.75
C ASP A 140 0.14 -6.09 -2.24
N VAL A 141 -0.18 -6.35 -0.98
CA VAL A 141 -0.23 -7.74 -0.47
C VAL A 141 -1.63 -8.13 0.00
N ILE A 142 -2.22 -7.43 0.98
CA ILE A 142 -3.46 -7.89 1.63
C ILE A 142 -4.57 -6.84 1.51
N PRO A 143 -5.72 -7.16 0.89
CA PRO A 143 -6.90 -6.31 0.92
C PRO A 143 -7.52 -6.26 2.32
N GLN A 144 -7.96 -5.08 2.74
CA GLN A 144 -8.63 -4.85 4.01
C GLN A 144 -9.89 -4.01 3.82
N VAL A 145 -10.89 -4.24 4.67
CA VAL A 145 -12.06 -3.37 4.78
C VAL A 145 -11.64 -2.08 5.52
N VAL A 146 -12.03 -0.93 4.98
CA VAL A 146 -11.72 0.41 5.54
C VAL A 146 -12.89 0.90 6.38
N ASN A 147 -14.10 0.88 5.81
CA ASN A 147 -15.33 1.31 6.44
C ASN A 147 -16.57 0.74 5.72
N VAL A 148 -17.69 0.71 6.45
CA VAL A 148 -19.02 0.41 5.91
C VAL A 148 -19.64 1.69 5.35
N VAL A 149 -20.32 1.58 4.21
CA VAL A 149 -21.05 2.69 3.56
C VAL A 149 -22.48 2.73 4.12
N LEU A 150 -22.66 3.42 5.25
CA LEU A 150 -23.92 3.47 6.01
C LEU A 150 -25.10 4.13 5.28
N SER A 151 -24.86 4.93 4.23
CA SER A 151 -25.94 5.59 3.48
C SER A 151 -26.75 4.65 2.57
N ARG A 152 -26.41 3.35 2.54
CA ARG A 152 -27.06 2.35 1.67
C ARG A 152 -27.36 1.03 2.38
N THR A 153 -27.30 0.99 3.71
CA THR A 153 -27.88 -0.11 4.48
C THR A 153 -29.40 -0.09 4.26
N PRO A 154 -30.03 -1.20 3.81
CA PRO A 154 -31.49 -1.31 3.73
C PRO A 154 -32.17 -1.00 5.07
#